data_AF-A0A1Q7VGU2-F1
#
_entry.id   AF-A0A1Q7VGU2-F1
#
_cell.length_a   1.000
_cell.length_b   1.000
_cell.length_c   1.000
_cell.angle_alpha   90.00
_cell.angle_beta   90.00
_cell.angle_gamma   90.00
#
_symmetry.space_group_name_H-M   'P 1'
#
loop_
_entity.id
_entity.type
_entity.pdbx_description
1 polymer ?
#
loop_
_entity_poly.entity_id
_entity_poly.type
_entity_poly.pdbx_seq_one_letter_code
_entity_poly.pdbx_strand_id
1 'polypeptide(L)'
;MSMVDSSLVRSAVALLAALSFSLVGANASFAQAPAPNAESSSSSSTQIPTPPRTPENTSPAAEAQRQAEQPFNNAPVWREIRSNMPGTTTTTVVGRETNVLIQPQGQTWRTLRNSDISVFGGWALVVLFLVIATFYWVKGTLALHEPPTGRVILRFTWLDRFIHWSTAITFSILAISGLIMLFGKAVLLPLIGYTLFSWLAVLGKNLHNFAGPLFSLCVLMLFFNFVRDNFPGPGDWQWIRHFGGLISKHEPPSGRFNAGEKLWFWGGASMLGIIVSMSGYVLDFPNFDQSRQTMQIAHVIHSIGAVLFMLGAMGHIYMGTLGMAGAYDAMRTGYVDEEWAREHHAYWYNDVKAGRVPVQEADPRVVRRTFVALMVVASFGLAIAKLPPPPPMDDAAKAAAEEKKAKDAAAAEAAKQLQARIEDKVAARYIAEQKAKGIIVTPQMGPTAGGSTDTSKGLSSQPEKTMGHSPAKK
;
A
#
# COMPACT_ATOMS: atom_id res chain seq x y z
N MET A 1 17.40 36.29 10.53
CA MET A 1 16.01 36.65 10.24
C MET A 1 15.13 35.50 10.75
N SER A 2 14.28 35.81 11.75
CA SER A 2 13.32 34.96 12.46
C SER A 2 13.85 33.73 13.22
N MET A 3 14.03 33.89 14.54
CA MET A 3 14.09 32.79 15.51
C MET A 3 12.74 32.06 15.48
N VAL A 4 12.72 30.81 15.04
CA VAL A 4 11.56 29.94 15.27
C VAL A 4 11.57 29.62 16.77
N ASP A 5 10.53 30.09 17.44
CA ASP A 5 10.36 30.00 18.88
C ASP A 5 10.38 28.53 19.34
N SER A 6 11.46 28.14 20.03
CA SER A 6 11.70 26.77 20.49
C SER A 6 10.61 26.25 21.45
N SER A 7 9.78 27.14 21.99
CA SER A 7 8.61 26.83 22.81
C SER A 7 7.48 26.17 22.01
N LEU A 8 7.28 26.55 20.75
CA LEU A 8 6.26 25.99 19.85
C LEU A 8 6.61 24.57 19.41
N VAL A 9 7.90 24.30 19.15
CA VAL A 9 8.40 22.96 18.80
C VAL A 9 8.28 22.02 20.01
N ARG A 10 8.64 22.50 21.21
CA ARG A 10 8.48 21.72 22.46
C ARG A 10 7.01 21.43 22.78
N SER A 11 6.11 22.38 22.50
CA SER A 11 4.66 22.20 22.69
C SER A 11 4.06 21.23 21.67
N ALA A 12 4.51 21.26 20.42
CA ALA A 12 4.09 20.30 19.39
C ALA A 12 4.56 18.86 19.70
N VAL A 13 5.78 18.70 20.20
CA VAL A 13 6.32 17.40 20.65
C VAL A 13 5.58 16.88 21.89
N ALA A 14 5.24 17.76 22.84
CA ALA A 14 4.46 17.40 24.02
C ALA A 14 3.01 17.00 23.67
N LEU A 15 2.38 17.69 22.70
CA LEU A 15 1.03 17.36 22.23
C LEU A 15 1.01 16.01 21.50
N LEU A 16 2.03 15.71 20.70
CA LEU A 16 2.20 14.40 20.04
C LEU A 16 2.50 13.27 21.04
N ALA A 17 3.27 13.54 22.09
CA ALA A 17 3.50 12.58 23.18
C ALA A 17 2.23 12.32 24.02
N ALA A 18 1.40 13.33 24.26
CA ALA A 18 0.13 13.19 24.98
C ALA A 18 -0.93 12.40 24.18
N LEU A 19 -0.96 12.56 22.85
CA LEU A 19 -1.79 11.73 21.96
C LEU A 19 -1.32 10.26 21.91
N SER A 20 -0.04 10.00 22.21
CA SER A 20 0.52 8.64 22.27
C SER A 20 0.18 7.92 23.57
N PHE A 21 -0.08 8.64 24.67
CA PHE A 21 -0.34 8.06 25.99
C PHE A 21 -1.81 7.64 26.20
N SER A 22 -2.75 8.20 25.42
CA SER A 22 -4.17 7.86 25.53
C SER A 22 -4.56 6.54 24.83
N LEU A 23 -3.62 5.87 24.14
CA LEU A 23 -3.88 4.60 23.45
C LEU A 23 -3.48 3.34 24.25
N VAL A 24 -3.05 3.50 25.51
CA VAL A 24 -2.61 2.38 26.38
C VAL A 24 -3.79 1.69 27.11
N GLY A 25 -5.03 2.20 26.96
CA GLY A 25 -6.18 1.79 27.77
C GLY A 25 -7.12 0.72 27.21
N ALA A 26 -6.87 0.11 26.05
CA ALA A 26 -7.81 -0.86 25.44
C ALA A 26 -7.17 -2.24 25.23
N ASN A 27 -6.88 -2.95 26.31
CA ASN A 27 -6.61 -4.39 26.28
C ASN A 27 -7.91 -5.16 26.08
N ALA A 28 -8.24 -5.51 24.84
CA ALA A 28 -9.19 -6.58 24.55
C ALA A 28 -8.39 -7.88 24.35
N SER A 29 -8.41 -8.74 25.37
CA SER A 29 -7.88 -10.10 25.30
C SER A 29 -8.61 -10.89 24.20
N PHE A 30 -7.89 -11.27 23.14
CA PHE A 30 -8.33 -12.32 22.22
C PHE A 30 -7.50 -13.57 22.47
N ALA A 31 -8.16 -14.58 23.05
CA ALA A 31 -7.58 -15.88 23.30
C ALA A 31 -7.18 -16.56 21.98
N GLN A 32 -5.92 -16.95 21.88
CA GLN A 32 -5.35 -17.69 20.77
C GLN A 32 -5.63 -19.19 20.97
N ALA A 33 -6.28 -19.83 20.00
CA ALA A 33 -6.34 -21.29 19.96
C ALA A 33 -4.94 -21.84 19.58
N PRO A 34 -4.54 -23.04 20.07
CA PRO A 34 -3.19 -23.53 19.89
C PRO A 34 -2.94 -23.89 18.42
N ALA A 35 -1.79 -23.44 17.89
CA ALA A 35 -1.29 -23.89 16.60
C ALA A 35 -0.80 -25.35 16.70
N PRO A 36 -1.05 -26.21 15.71
CA PRO A 36 -0.40 -27.52 15.65
C PRO A 36 1.07 -27.37 15.23
N ASN A 37 1.92 -28.15 15.89
CA ASN A 37 3.38 -28.15 15.78
C ASN A 37 3.89 -28.30 14.35
N ALA A 38 4.91 -27.50 14.00
CA ALA A 38 5.69 -27.65 12.78
C ALA A 38 6.82 -28.66 13.02
N GLU A 39 6.74 -29.82 12.37
CA GLU A 39 7.92 -30.65 12.12
C GLU A 39 8.52 -30.31 10.75
N SER A 40 9.82 -30.12 10.75
CA SER A 40 10.66 -29.87 9.58
C SER A 40 10.76 -31.09 8.67
N SER A 41 10.58 -30.93 7.35
CA SER A 41 11.33 -31.75 6.40
C SER A 41 11.49 -31.07 5.03
N SER A 42 12.62 -31.42 4.44
CA SER A 42 13.32 -30.89 3.29
C SER A 42 12.65 -31.12 1.93
N SER A 43 13.06 -30.29 0.98
CA SER A 43 12.85 -30.43 -0.47
C SER A 43 13.26 -31.80 -1.02
N SER A 44 12.29 -32.53 -1.58
CA SER A 44 12.49 -33.49 -2.66
C SER A 44 11.17 -33.73 -3.38
N SER A 45 11.21 -33.67 -4.71
CA SER A 45 10.09 -34.01 -5.58
C SER A 45 9.64 -35.44 -5.32
N THR A 46 8.52 -35.60 -4.61
CA THR A 46 7.78 -36.85 -4.54
C THR A 46 6.32 -36.48 -4.71
N GLN A 47 5.62 -37.14 -5.63
CA GLN A 47 4.16 -37.08 -5.74
C GLN A 47 3.58 -37.21 -4.33
N ILE A 48 2.95 -36.13 -3.83
CA ILE A 48 2.15 -36.21 -2.61
C ILE A 48 1.02 -37.19 -2.94
N PRO A 49 0.87 -38.30 -2.20
CA PRO A 49 -0.17 -39.27 -2.47
C PRO A 49 -1.51 -38.58 -2.43
N THR A 50 -2.33 -38.79 -3.46
CA THR A 50 -3.74 -38.45 -3.44
C THR A 50 -4.33 -39.06 -2.16
N PRO A 51 -4.94 -38.28 -1.24
CA PRO A 51 -5.72 -38.92 -0.20
C PRO A 51 -6.79 -39.78 -0.89
N PRO A 52 -7.02 -41.03 -0.45
CA PRO A 52 -8.00 -41.89 -1.09
C PRO A 52 -9.35 -41.17 -1.13
N ARG A 53 -10.09 -41.32 -2.24
CA ARG A 53 -11.53 -40.97 -2.25
C ARG A 53 -12.18 -41.76 -1.12
N THR A 54 -12.51 -41.10 -0.01
CA THR A 54 -13.22 -41.75 1.08
C THR A 54 -14.69 -41.97 0.66
N PRO A 55 -15.34 -43.04 1.15
CA PRO A 55 -16.74 -43.35 0.86
C PRO A 55 -17.74 -42.29 1.35
N GLU A 56 -17.28 -41.21 1.97
CA GLU A 56 -18.13 -40.14 2.48
C GLU A 56 -18.85 -39.35 1.37
N ASN A 57 -18.41 -39.26 0.10
CA ASN A 57 -19.10 -38.39 -0.88
C ASN A 57 -19.43 -39.04 -2.25
N THR A 58 -19.44 -40.37 -2.36
CA THR A 58 -19.52 -41.02 -3.69
C THR A 58 -20.88 -41.58 -4.09
N SER A 59 -21.91 -41.61 -3.24
CA SER A 59 -23.24 -42.06 -3.67
C SER A 59 -24.40 -41.24 -3.07
N PRO A 60 -25.45 -40.97 -3.87
CA PRO A 60 -26.71 -40.39 -3.36
C PRO A 60 -27.29 -41.16 -2.16
N ALA A 61 -27.03 -42.46 -2.07
CA ALA A 61 -27.46 -43.30 -0.96
C ALA A 61 -26.69 -43.02 0.34
N ALA A 62 -25.36 -42.82 0.26
CA ALA A 62 -24.54 -42.46 1.42
C ALA A 62 -24.90 -41.04 1.93
N GLU A 63 -25.21 -40.11 1.02
CA GLU A 63 -25.67 -38.77 1.38
C GLU A 63 -27.06 -38.78 2.04
N ALA A 64 -28.00 -39.57 1.50
CA ALA A 64 -29.32 -39.76 2.09
C ALA A 64 -29.26 -40.36 3.50
N GLN A 65 -28.40 -41.37 3.71
CA GLN A 65 -28.21 -41.98 5.03
C GLN A 65 -27.61 -40.98 6.04
N ARG A 66 -26.63 -40.16 5.62
CA ARG A 66 -26.09 -39.11 6.49
C ARG A 66 -27.12 -38.04 6.85
N GLN A 67 -27.98 -37.63 5.91
CA GLN A 67 -29.03 -36.66 6.24
C GLN A 67 -30.05 -37.24 7.22
N ALA A 68 -30.24 -38.56 7.25
CA ALA A 68 -31.07 -39.23 8.24
C ALA A 68 -30.42 -39.28 9.63
N GLU A 69 -29.11 -39.55 9.71
CA GLU A 69 -28.36 -39.64 10.98
C GLU A 69 -27.95 -38.26 11.55
N GLN A 70 -27.61 -37.31 10.68
CA GLN A 70 -27.12 -35.97 11.02
C GLN A 70 -27.84 -34.92 10.16
N PRO A 71 -29.13 -34.65 10.43
CA PRO A 71 -29.88 -33.67 9.68
C PRO A 71 -29.20 -32.29 9.76
N PHE A 72 -29.16 -31.59 8.63
CA PHE A 72 -28.54 -30.26 8.44
C PHE A 72 -27.01 -30.18 8.51
N ASN A 73 -26.28 -31.30 8.66
CA ASN A 73 -24.82 -31.28 8.58
C ASN A 73 -24.32 -31.17 7.13
N ASN A 74 -23.93 -29.97 6.71
CA ASN A 74 -23.34 -29.70 5.40
C ASN A 74 -21.79 -29.66 5.42
N ALA A 75 -21.14 -30.11 6.50
CA ALA A 75 -19.68 -30.10 6.61
C ALA A 75 -18.97 -30.85 5.47
N PRO A 76 -19.45 -32.01 4.96
CA PRO A 76 -18.84 -32.68 3.82
C PRO A 76 -18.88 -31.84 2.54
N VAL A 77 -20.01 -31.18 2.25
CA VAL A 77 -20.18 -30.27 1.11
C VAL A 77 -19.17 -29.11 1.20
N TRP A 78 -19.06 -28.47 2.36
CA TRP A 78 -18.08 -27.38 2.55
C TRP A 78 -16.63 -27.84 2.57
N ARG A 79 -16.35 -29.10 2.89
CA ARG A 79 -15.01 -29.69 2.81
C ARG A 79 -14.62 -29.89 1.34
N GLU A 80 -15.56 -30.38 0.55
CA GLU A 80 -15.41 -30.55 -0.90
C GLU A 80 -15.24 -29.20 -1.61
N ILE A 81 -16.10 -28.20 -1.33
CA ILE A 81 -15.95 -26.85 -1.90
C ILE A 81 -14.60 -26.21 -1.53
N ARG A 82 -14.11 -26.41 -0.30
CA ARG A 82 -12.79 -25.89 0.14
C ARG A 82 -11.61 -26.64 -0.47
N SER A 83 -11.81 -27.87 -0.93
CA SER A 83 -10.75 -28.69 -1.52
C SER A 83 -10.30 -28.19 -2.89
N ASN A 84 -11.16 -27.42 -3.59
CA ASN A 84 -10.93 -26.94 -4.95
C ASN A 84 -10.55 -28.08 -5.94
N MET A 85 -11.03 -29.30 -5.71
CA MET A 85 -10.76 -30.41 -6.62
C MET A 85 -11.45 -30.18 -7.98
N PRO A 86 -10.80 -30.53 -9.11
CA PRO A 86 -11.44 -30.43 -10.42
C PRO A 86 -12.75 -31.23 -10.46
N GLY A 87 -13.84 -30.56 -10.84
CA GLY A 87 -15.17 -31.18 -10.98
C GLY A 87 -16.07 -31.10 -9.75
N THR A 88 -15.60 -30.60 -8.60
CA THR A 88 -16.41 -30.48 -7.38
C THR A 88 -17.20 -29.17 -7.29
N THR A 89 -16.80 -28.18 -8.08
CA THR A 89 -17.37 -26.83 -8.09
C THR A 89 -17.48 -26.36 -9.53
N THR A 90 -18.58 -25.66 -9.84
CA THR A 90 -18.81 -25.04 -11.14
C THR A 90 -19.21 -23.59 -10.97
N THR A 91 -18.67 -22.72 -11.82
CA THR A 91 -19.05 -21.30 -11.88
C THR A 91 -19.17 -20.85 -13.33
N THR A 92 -20.05 -19.87 -13.57
CA THR A 92 -20.16 -19.21 -14.87
C THR A 92 -19.09 -18.14 -15.07
N VAL A 93 -18.38 -17.75 -14.00
CA VAL A 93 -17.30 -16.76 -14.05
C VAL A 93 -16.03 -17.41 -14.58
N VAL A 94 -15.64 -17.05 -15.79
CA VAL A 94 -14.41 -17.53 -16.43
C VAL A 94 -13.24 -16.63 -16.06
N GLY A 95 -12.15 -17.22 -15.58
CA GLY A 95 -10.90 -16.53 -15.22
C GLY A 95 -9.81 -17.48 -14.70
N ARG A 96 -8.72 -16.93 -14.16
CA ARG A 96 -7.56 -17.69 -13.65
C ARG A 96 -7.91 -18.68 -12.55
N GLU A 97 -8.93 -18.36 -11.77
CA GLU A 97 -9.41 -19.16 -10.64
C GLU A 97 -10.83 -19.66 -10.91
N THR A 98 -11.12 -20.05 -12.16
CA THR A 98 -12.40 -20.69 -12.52
C THR A 98 -12.63 -21.89 -11.62
N ASN A 99 -13.84 -22.02 -11.09
CA ASN A 99 -14.28 -23.06 -10.15
C ASN A 99 -13.68 -22.98 -8.73
N VAL A 100 -12.87 -21.96 -8.41
CA VAL A 100 -12.38 -21.75 -7.03
C VAL A 100 -13.35 -20.85 -6.27
N LEU A 101 -14.23 -21.46 -5.47
CA LEU A 101 -15.25 -20.74 -4.69
C LEU A 101 -14.73 -20.27 -3.33
N ILE A 102 -13.89 -21.06 -2.67
CA ILE A 102 -13.30 -20.72 -1.37
C ILE A 102 -11.78 -20.82 -1.47
N GLN A 103 -11.09 -19.77 -1.02
CA GLN A 103 -9.64 -19.68 -1.00
C GLN A 103 -9.16 -19.60 0.47
N PRO A 104 -8.85 -20.75 1.12
CA PRO A 104 -8.50 -20.80 2.54
C PRO A 104 -7.31 -19.89 2.90
N GLN A 105 -6.37 -19.71 1.98
CA GLN A 105 -5.18 -18.87 2.14
C GLN A 105 -5.51 -17.40 2.40
N GLY A 106 -6.70 -16.92 2.00
CA GLY A 106 -7.15 -15.57 2.30
C GLY A 106 -7.28 -15.30 3.80
N GLN A 107 -7.62 -16.31 4.60
CA GLN A 107 -7.63 -16.16 6.06
C GLN A 107 -6.22 -16.08 6.65
N THR A 108 -5.29 -16.87 6.11
CA THR A 108 -3.86 -16.78 6.47
C THR A 108 -3.32 -15.39 6.17
N TRP A 109 -3.55 -14.88 4.95
CA TRP A 109 -3.15 -13.53 4.56
C TRP A 109 -3.76 -12.46 5.47
N ARG A 110 -5.07 -12.54 5.76
CA ARG A 110 -5.76 -11.58 6.63
C ARG A 110 -5.17 -11.57 8.03
N THR A 111 -4.86 -12.74 8.57
CA THR A 111 -4.25 -12.90 9.89
C THR A 111 -2.85 -12.32 9.90
N LEU A 112 -1.99 -12.72 8.95
CA LEU A 112 -0.64 -12.17 8.80
C LEU A 112 -0.65 -10.64 8.65
N ARG A 113 -1.54 -10.10 7.81
CA ARG A 113 -1.64 -8.65 7.58
C ARG A 113 -2.07 -7.92 8.84
N ASN A 114 -3.20 -8.30 9.43
CA ASN A 114 -3.86 -7.50 10.47
C ASN A 114 -3.33 -7.78 11.88
N SER A 115 -2.86 -9.00 12.14
CA SER A 115 -2.23 -9.37 13.41
C SER A 115 -0.74 -9.08 13.31
N ASP A 116 -0.01 -9.86 12.51
CA ASP A 116 1.44 -9.93 12.71
C ASP A 116 2.14 -8.70 12.12
N ILE A 117 1.93 -8.43 10.83
CA ILE A 117 2.60 -7.32 10.13
C ILE A 117 2.16 -5.98 10.69
N SER A 118 0.84 -5.76 10.83
CA SER A 118 0.34 -4.49 11.37
C SER A 118 0.79 -4.28 12.82
N VAL A 119 0.60 -5.25 13.73
CA VAL A 119 0.92 -5.02 15.15
C VAL A 119 2.43 -4.92 15.36
N PHE A 120 3.23 -5.90 14.90
CA PHE A 120 4.68 -5.85 15.11
C PHE A 120 5.34 -4.73 14.30
N GLY A 121 4.92 -4.51 13.05
CA GLY A 121 5.44 -3.44 12.24
C GLY A 121 5.09 -2.05 12.77
N GLY A 122 3.85 -1.87 13.25
CA GLY A 122 3.41 -0.63 13.89
C GLY A 122 4.22 -0.33 15.16
N TRP A 123 4.37 -1.32 16.04
CA TRP A 123 5.19 -1.17 17.25
C TRP A 123 6.66 -0.93 16.93
N ALA A 124 7.23 -1.61 15.94
CA ALA A 124 8.63 -1.39 15.54
C ALA A 124 8.87 0.06 15.12
N LEU A 125 7.96 0.65 14.32
CA LEU A 125 8.05 2.05 13.91
C LEU A 125 7.95 3.01 15.11
N VAL A 126 6.99 2.79 16.02
CA VAL A 126 6.83 3.60 17.23
C VAL A 126 8.05 3.50 18.14
N VAL A 127 8.51 2.28 18.42
CA VAL A 127 9.68 2.02 19.27
C VAL A 127 10.92 2.69 18.70
N LEU A 128 11.19 2.52 17.39
CA LEU A 128 12.35 3.16 16.78
C LEU A 128 12.24 4.69 16.84
N PHE A 129 11.05 5.25 16.61
CA PHE A 129 10.82 6.68 16.75
C PHE A 129 11.16 7.16 18.16
N LEU A 130 10.67 6.46 19.19
CA LEU A 130 10.94 6.78 20.59
C LEU A 130 12.42 6.62 20.94
N VAL A 131 13.11 5.60 20.40
CA VAL A 131 14.55 5.42 20.58
C VAL A 131 15.32 6.60 19.99
N ILE A 132 15.01 7.01 18.76
CA ILE A 132 15.64 8.17 18.12
C ILE A 132 15.35 9.46 18.90
N ALA A 133 14.09 9.68 19.31
CA ALA A 133 13.68 10.85 20.08
C ALA A 133 14.40 10.91 21.44
N THR A 134 14.50 9.78 22.14
CA THR A 134 15.21 9.66 23.42
C THR A 134 16.70 9.89 23.23
N PHE A 135 17.31 9.29 22.20
CA PHE A 135 18.72 9.48 21.89
C PHE A 135 19.03 10.95 21.60
N TYR A 136 18.22 11.63 20.79
CA TYR A 136 18.34 13.07 20.54
C TYR A 136 18.15 13.90 21.81
N TRP A 137 17.20 13.55 22.67
CA TRP A 137 16.98 14.25 23.93
C TRP A 137 18.18 14.14 24.88
N VAL A 138 18.86 12.98 24.90
CA VAL A 138 20.02 12.72 25.77
C VAL A 138 21.33 13.27 25.18
N LYS A 139 21.56 13.11 23.87
CA LYS A 139 22.83 13.43 23.21
C LYS A 139 22.83 14.73 22.43
N GLY A 140 21.65 15.23 22.05
CA GLY A 140 21.52 16.36 21.14
C GLY A 140 22.02 16.04 19.73
N THR A 141 22.38 17.08 18.99
CA THR A 141 23.07 16.97 17.71
C THR A 141 24.54 16.66 17.95
N LEU A 142 25.08 15.67 17.22
CA LEU A 142 26.50 15.35 17.21
C LEU A 142 27.24 16.50 16.51
N ALA A 143 27.88 17.34 17.32
CA ALA A 143 28.69 18.45 16.86
C ALA A 143 30.08 17.98 16.41
N LEU A 144 30.72 18.79 15.57
CA LEU A 144 32.13 18.61 15.21
C LEU A 144 33.00 18.74 16.46
N HIS A 145 34.09 17.98 16.50
CA HIS A 145 35.09 18.07 17.55
C HIS A 145 35.89 19.37 17.45
N GLU A 146 36.15 19.82 16.23
CA GLU A 146 36.86 21.06 15.93
C GLU A 146 35.91 22.10 15.31
N PRO A 147 36.14 23.41 15.52
CA PRO A 147 35.29 24.44 14.95
C PRO A 147 35.36 24.45 13.41
N PRO A 148 34.25 24.75 12.70
CA PRO A 148 34.25 24.88 11.24
C PRO A 148 35.29 25.89 10.76
N THR A 149 36.00 25.55 9.70
CA THR A 149 37.04 26.40 9.11
C THR A 149 36.47 27.55 8.27
N GLY A 150 35.20 27.42 7.82
CA GLY A 150 34.55 28.33 6.89
C GLY A 150 34.92 28.06 5.42
N ARG A 151 35.86 27.15 5.16
CA ARG A 151 36.18 26.68 3.80
C ARG A 151 35.26 25.53 3.45
N VAL A 152 34.67 25.56 2.26
CA VAL A 152 33.69 24.57 1.84
C VAL A 152 34.19 23.71 0.69
N ILE A 153 33.81 22.44 0.71
CA ILE A 153 34.10 21.44 -0.31
C ILE A 153 32.79 20.95 -0.91
N LEU A 154 32.72 20.83 -2.23
CA LEU A 154 31.57 20.22 -2.92
C LEU A 154 31.55 18.72 -2.63
N ARG A 155 30.54 18.26 -1.89
CA ARG A 155 30.30 16.84 -1.60
C ARG A 155 29.29 16.22 -2.56
N PHE A 156 28.23 16.94 -2.91
CA PHE A 156 27.16 16.46 -3.77
C PHE A 156 26.86 17.43 -4.90
N THR A 157 26.88 16.91 -6.12
CA THR A 157 26.56 17.71 -7.31
C THR A 157 25.09 18.14 -7.31
N TRP A 158 24.70 18.98 -8.26
CA TRP A 158 23.27 19.27 -8.46
C TRP A 158 22.48 18.00 -8.81
N LEU A 159 23.03 17.13 -9.65
CA LEU A 159 22.36 15.91 -10.09
C LEU A 159 22.17 14.93 -8.92
N ASP A 160 23.22 14.76 -8.10
CA ASP A 160 23.17 13.95 -6.87
C ASP A 160 22.00 14.37 -5.98
N ARG A 161 21.88 15.68 -5.73
CA ARG A 161 20.83 16.26 -4.89
C ARG A 161 19.46 16.15 -5.54
N PHE A 162 19.35 16.41 -6.84
CA PHE A 162 18.08 16.30 -7.56
C PHE A 162 17.52 14.88 -7.48
N ILE A 163 18.36 13.87 -7.72
CA ILE A 163 18.00 12.45 -7.62
C ILE A 163 17.60 12.12 -6.18
N HIS A 164 18.42 12.52 -5.19
CA HIS A 164 18.13 12.29 -3.78
C HIS A 164 16.78 12.88 -3.35
N TRP A 165 16.54 14.17 -3.63
CA TRP A 165 15.29 14.84 -3.26
C TRP A 165 14.08 14.27 -4.00
N SER A 166 14.22 13.87 -5.26
CA SER A 166 13.15 13.20 -6.00
C SER A 166 12.78 11.87 -5.34
N THR A 167 13.78 11.06 -4.96
CA THR A 167 13.58 9.81 -4.21
C THR A 167 12.96 10.07 -2.83
N ALA A 168 13.47 11.04 -2.08
CA ALA A 168 13.00 11.34 -0.73
C ALA A 168 11.55 11.83 -0.71
N ILE A 169 11.15 12.69 -1.65
CA ILE A 169 9.79 13.22 -1.76
C ILE A 169 8.82 12.10 -2.14
N THR A 170 9.15 11.31 -3.16
CA THR A 170 8.30 10.19 -3.61
C THR A 170 8.19 9.11 -2.54
N PHE A 171 9.29 8.76 -1.88
CA PHE A 171 9.29 7.88 -0.70
C PHE A 171 8.38 8.41 0.40
N SER A 172 8.46 9.71 0.73
CA SER A 172 7.64 10.30 1.80
C SER A 172 6.15 10.23 1.49
N ILE A 173 5.76 10.50 0.24
CA ILE A 173 4.38 10.35 -0.23
C ILE A 173 3.93 8.89 -0.06
N LEU A 174 4.76 7.93 -0.48
CA LEU A 174 4.46 6.49 -0.39
C LEU A 174 4.39 5.98 1.05
N ALA A 175 5.34 6.38 1.90
CA ALA A 175 5.37 5.99 3.30
C ALA A 175 4.13 6.49 4.04
N ILE A 176 3.79 7.77 3.90
CA ILE A 176 2.62 8.37 4.55
C ILE A 176 1.33 7.72 4.05
N SER A 177 1.15 7.60 2.73
CA SER A 177 -0.03 6.96 2.16
C SER A 177 -0.14 5.47 2.53
N GLY A 178 0.98 4.75 2.57
CA GLY A 178 1.05 3.36 3.01
C GLY A 178 0.66 3.19 4.48
N LEU A 179 1.12 4.08 5.36
CA LEU A 179 0.70 4.11 6.77
C LEU A 179 -0.81 4.38 6.90
N ILE A 180 -1.36 5.30 6.12
CA ILE A 180 -2.82 5.56 6.09
C ILE A 180 -3.58 4.31 5.65
N MET A 181 -3.11 3.60 4.61
CA MET A 181 -3.78 2.40 4.11
C MET A 181 -3.66 1.19 5.05
N LEU A 182 -2.53 1.04 5.74
CA LEU A 182 -2.28 -0.08 6.65
C LEU A 182 -2.94 0.13 8.02
N PHE A 183 -2.81 1.32 8.60
CA PHE A 183 -3.23 1.62 9.98
C PHE A 183 -4.44 2.54 10.09
N GLY A 184 -4.82 3.25 9.03
CA GLY A 184 -5.80 4.33 9.11
C GLY A 184 -7.18 3.90 9.61
N LYS A 185 -7.61 2.66 9.35
CA LYS A 185 -8.88 2.15 9.92
C LYS A 185 -8.83 1.97 11.44
N ALA A 186 -7.70 1.55 11.98
CA ALA A 186 -7.53 1.29 13.41
C ALA A 186 -7.22 2.58 14.19
N VAL A 187 -6.45 3.48 13.58
CA VAL A 187 -5.94 4.69 14.25
C VAL A 187 -6.70 5.94 13.82
N LEU A 188 -6.83 6.22 12.52
CA LEU A 188 -7.36 7.50 12.05
C LEU A 188 -8.90 7.55 12.06
N LEU A 189 -9.56 6.47 11.62
CA LEU A 189 -11.02 6.42 11.50
C LEU A 189 -11.75 6.73 12.83
N PRO A 190 -11.35 6.15 13.99
CA PRO A 190 -11.98 6.50 15.27
C PRO A 190 -11.76 7.96 15.68
N LEU A 191 -10.68 8.59 15.21
CA LEU A 191 -10.30 9.96 15.57
C LEU A 191 -11.03 11.02 14.72
N ILE A 192 -11.19 10.76 13.42
CA ILE A 192 -11.67 11.78 12.45
C ILE A 192 -13.01 11.44 11.80
N GLY A 193 -13.56 10.25 12.09
CA GLY A 193 -14.83 9.78 11.55
C GLY A 193 -14.77 9.30 10.09
N TYR A 194 -15.86 8.66 9.64
CA TYR A 194 -15.95 8.02 8.32
C TYR A 194 -15.78 8.97 7.14
N THR A 195 -16.39 10.16 7.19
CA THR A 195 -16.38 11.10 6.05
C THR A 195 -14.98 11.59 5.74
N LEU A 196 -14.26 12.11 6.74
CA LEU A 196 -12.92 12.65 6.53
C LEU A 196 -11.91 11.53 6.24
N PHE A 197 -12.05 10.38 6.92
CA PHE A 197 -11.23 9.21 6.62
C PHE A 197 -11.42 8.71 5.18
N SER A 198 -12.65 8.71 4.65
CA SER A 198 -12.91 8.31 3.26
C SER A 198 -12.15 9.19 2.27
N TRP A 199 -12.23 10.52 2.41
CA TRP A 199 -11.46 11.45 1.57
C TRP A 199 -9.96 11.22 1.67
N LEU A 200 -9.46 11.08 2.90
CA LEU A 200 -8.04 10.85 3.16
C LEU A 200 -7.55 9.52 2.56
N ALA A 201 -8.32 8.44 2.70
CA ALA A 201 -7.98 7.13 2.18
C ALA A 201 -8.01 7.08 0.64
N VAL A 202 -8.98 7.75 0.01
CA VAL A 202 -9.05 7.86 -1.46
C VAL A 202 -7.85 8.66 -1.98
N LEU A 203 -7.56 9.81 -1.37
CA LEU A 203 -6.40 10.63 -1.73
C LEU A 203 -5.10 9.83 -1.55
N GLY A 204 -4.92 9.22 -0.38
CA GLY A 204 -3.73 8.42 -0.04
C GLY A 204 -3.51 7.28 -1.02
N LYS A 205 -4.55 6.49 -1.33
CA LYS A 205 -4.48 5.40 -2.31
C LYS A 205 -4.06 5.91 -3.69
N ASN A 206 -4.68 6.98 -4.19
CA ASN A 206 -4.35 7.51 -5.51
C ASN A 206 -2.91 8.06 -5.54
N LEU A 207 -2.50 8.82 -4.52
CA LEU A 207 -1.11 9.29 -4.41
C LEU A 207 -0.13 8.12 -4.37
N HIS A 208 -0.46 7.04 -3.66
CA HIS A 208 0.39 5.86 -3.57
C HIS A 208 0.59 5.20 -4.95
N ASN A 209 -0.51 4.93 -5.66
CA ASN A 209 -0.49 4.27 -6.96
C ASN A 209 0.25 5.12 -8.02
N PHE A 210 0.08 6.44 -8.02
CA PHE A 210 0.78 7.31 -8.98
C PHE A 210 2.25 7.59 -8.60
N ALA A 211 2.57 7.72 -7.31
CA ALA A 211 3.93 7.96 -6.86
C ALA A 211 4.81 6.69 -6.94
N GLY A 212 4.22 5.49 -6.86
CA GLY A 212 4.94 4.21 -6.87
C GLY A 212 5.82 3.99 -8.10
N PRO A 213 5.27 4.12 -9.32
CA PRO A 213 6.05 4.01 -10.55
C PRO A 213 7.15 5.08 -10.66
N LEU A 214 6.87 6.32 -10.22
CA LEU A 214 7.87 7.39 -10.21
C LEU A 214 9.00 7.09 -9.21
N PHE A 215 8.68 6.64 -8.00
CA PHE A 215 9.65 6.22 -6.99
C PHE A 215 10.55 5.10 -7.50
N SER A 216 9.98 4.11 -8.20
CA SER A 216 10.73 3.01 -8.81
C SER A 216 11.79 3.51 -9.79
N LEU A 217 11.44 4.51 -10.62
CA LEU A 217 12.40 5.18 -11.51
C LEU A 217 13.47 5.95 -10.71
N CYS A 218 13.07 6.67 -9.66
CA CYS A 218 14.01 7.40 -8.80
C CYS A 218 15.01 6.47 -8.09
N VAL A 219 14.59 5.26 -7.67
CA VAL A 219 15.48 4.24 -7.09
C VAL A 219 16.52 3.79 -8.12
N LEU A 220 16.14 3.54 -9.37
CA LEU A 220 17.09 3.18 -10.43
C LEU A 220 18.10 4.31 -10.69
N MET A 221 17.63 5.56 -10.78
CA MET A 221 18.51 6.72 -10.95
C MET A 221 19.47 6.86 -9.77
N LEU A 222 18.99 6.68 -8.54
CA LEU A 222 19.80 6.71 -7.32
C LEU A 222 20.86 5.62 -7.35
N PHE A 223 20.48 4.39 -7.70
CA PHE A 223 21.43 3.27 -7.78
C PHE A 223 22.57 3.59 -8.75
N PHE A 224 22.27 3.89 -10.01
CA PHE A 224 23.32 4.12 -11.01
C PHE A 224 24.18 5.36 -10.73
N ASN A 225 23.61 6.39 -10.09
CA ASN A 225 24.35 7.60 -9.76
C ASN A 225 25.33 7.40 -8.58
N PHE A 226 24.97 6.56 -7.60
CA PHE A 226 25.74 6.42 -6.35
C PHE A 226 26.47 5.08 -6.19
N VAL A 227 26.21 4.06 -7.02
CA VAL A 227 26.77 2.71 -6.86
C VAL A 227 28.29 2.68 -6.84
N ARG A 228 28.94 3.47 -7.69
CA ARG A 228 30.42 3.49 -7.79
C ARG A 228 31.07 3.88 -6.48
N ASP A 229 30.51 4.86 -5.77
CA ASP A 229 31.09 5.37 -4.52
C ASP A 229 30.66 4.57 -3.29
N ASN A 230 29.71 3.63 -3.46
CA ASN A 230 29.17 2.78 -2.41
C ASN A 230 29.69 1.35 -2.43
N PHE A 231 30.69 1.04 -3.27
CA PHE A 231 31.38 -0.24 -3.16
C PHE A 231 32.09 -0.37 -1.80
N PRO A 232 32.08 -1.57 -1.18
CA PRO A 232 32.86 -1.83 0.01
C PRO A 232 34.33 -1.50 -0.22
N GLY A 233 34.94 -0.78 0.71
CA GLY A 233 36.29 -0.27 0.59
C GLY A 233 37.12 -0.44 1.88
N PRO A 234 38.42 -0.10 1.82
CA PRO A 234 39.29 -0.13 2.99
C PRO A 234 38.73 0.79 4.09
N GLY A 235 38.67 0.29 5.33
CA GLY A 235 38.15 1.02 6.49
C GLY A 235 36.71 0.68 6.87
N ASP A 236 35.88 0.17 5.96
CA ASP A 236 34.46 -0.13 6.26
C ASP A 236 34.30 -1.13 7.41
N TRP A 237 35.15 -2.14 7.44
CA TRP A 237 35.14 -3.15 8.49
C TRP A 237 35.57 -2.60 9.86
N GLN A 238 36.50 -1.63 9.87
CA GLN A 238 36.87 -0.93 11.10
C GLN A 238 35.71 -0.04 11.56
N TRP A 239 35.06 0.68 10.64
CA TRP A 239 33.89 1.49 10.92
C TRP A 239 32.76 0.66 11.56
N ILE A 240 32.47 -0.53 11.01
CA ILE A 240 31.45 -1.45 11.54
C ILE A 240 31.82 -1.92 12.96
N ARG A 241 33.07 -2.35 13.19
CA ARG A 241 33.52 -2.84 14.50
C ARG A 241 33.44 -1.79 15.61
N HIS A 242 33.59 -0.52 15.26
CA HIS A 242 33.48 0.59 16.20
C HIS A 242 32.08 1.24 16.21
N PHE A 243 31.10 0.64 15.51
CA PHE A 243 29.73 1.15 15.38
C PHE A 243 29.69 2.62 15.01
N GLY A 244 30.49 3.02 14.00
CA GLY A 244 30.55 4.39 13.51
C GLY A 244 31.05 5.42 14.52
N GLY A 245 31.86 5.01 15.49
CA GLY A 245 32.34 5.91 16.54
C GLY A 245 31.38 6.04 17.73
N LEU A 246 30.38 5.17 17.86
CA LEU A 246 29.59 5.10 19.10
C LEU A 246 30.39 4.45 20.26
N ILE A 247 31.36 3.59 19.92
CA ILE A 247 32.21 2.91 20.90
C ILE A 247 33.59 3.58 21.02
N SER A 248 34.13 4.10 19.91
CA SER A 248 35.36 4.91 19.92
C SER A 248 34.99 6.38 20.03
N LYS A 249 35.66 7.18 20.88
CA LYS A 249 35.39 8.63 21.00
C LYS A 249 35.52 9.41 19.68
N HIS A 250 36.07 8.81 18.63
CA HIS A 250 36.29 9.41 17.31
C HIS A 250 35.69 8.51 16.23
N GLU A 251 35.16 9.12 15.17
CA GLU A 251 34.66 8.38 14.01
C GLU A 251 35.82 7.72 13.26
N PRO A 252 35.73 6.42 12.93
CA PRO A 252 36.75 5.75 12.13
C PRO A 252 36.88 6.39 10.73
N PRO A 253 38.11 6.56 10.21
CA PRO A 253 38.33 7.12 8.87
C PRO A 253 37.50 6.41 7.80
N SER A 254 36.83 7.21 6.96
CA SER A 254 35.92 6.69 5.93
C SER A 254 36.13 7.38 4.58
N GLY A 255 35.64 6.74 3.50
CA GLY A 255 35.63 7.28 2.14
C GLY A 255 34.54 8.33 1.95
N ARG A 256 34.12 8.58 0.69
CA ARG A 256 33.05 9.55 0.39
C ARG A 256 31.77 9.20 1.16
N PHE A 257 31.50 7.90 1.27
CA PHE A 257 30.47 7.33 2.12
C PHE A 257 31.09 6.41 3.17
N ASN A 258 30.57 6.46 4.39
CA ASN A 258 30.95 5.53 5.47
C ASN A 258 30.20 4.19 5.34
N ALA A 259 30.56 3.21 6.18
CA ALA A 259 29.96 1.87 6.08
C ALA A 259 28.46 1.85 6.42
N GLY A 260 27.98 2.74 7.29
CA GLY A 260 26.56 2.91 7.58
C GLY A 260 25.77 3.45 6.38
N GLU A 261 26.29 4.48 5.71
CA GLU A 261 25.73 5.02 4.47
C GLU A 261 25.71 3.97 3.36
N LYS A 262 26.78 3.18 3.22
CA LYS A 262 26.84 2.06 2.24
C LYS A 262 25.84 0.96 2.54
N LEU A 263 25.66 0.60 3.83
CA LEU A 263 24.64 -0.37 4.24
C LEU A 263 23.23 0.14 3.90
N TRP A 264 22.97 1.43 4.12
CA TRP A 264 21.73 2.07 3.73
C TRP A 264 21.53 2.08 2.21
N PHE A 265 22.57 2.39 1.43
CA PHE A 265 22.52 2.36 -0.02
C PHE A 265 22.15 0.97 -0.56
N TRP A 266 22.86 -0.08 -0.14
CA TRP A 266 22.65 -1.44 -0.64
C TRP A 266 21.38 -2.07 -0.08
N GLY A 267 21.20 -2.04 1.24
CA GLY A 267 20.08 -2.71 1.91
C GLY A 267 18.77 -1.94 1.81
N GLY A 268 18.79 -0.65 2.16
CA GLY A 268 17.61 0.19 2.18
C GLY A 268 17.22 0.70 0.80
N ALA A 269 17.98 1.70 0.32
CA ALA A 269 17.63 2.44 -0.89
C ALA A 269 17.55 1.54 -2.13
N SER A 270 18.44 0.54 -2.26
CA SER A 270 18.49 -0.35 -3.43
C SER A 270 17.67 -1.62 -3.24
N MET A 271 18.05 -2.52 -2.33
CA MET A 271 17.39 -3.82 -2.19
C MET A 271 15.92 -3.69 -1.76
N LEU A 272 15.64 -3.02 -0.64
CA LEU A 272 14.25 -2.81 -0.21
C LEU A 272 13.47 -1.92 -1.19
N GLY A 273 14.12 -0.91 -1.76
CA GLY A 273 13.57 -0.09 -2.85
C GLY A 273 13.06 -0.93 -4.03
N ILE A 274 13.88 -1.85 -4.54
CA ILE A 274 13.52 -2.77 -5.62
C ILE A 274 12.43 -3.74 -5.18
N ILE A 275 12.55 -4.37 -4.00
CA ILE A 275 11.55 -5.34 -3.50
C ILE A 275 10.16 -4.71 -3.38
N VAL A 276 10.08 -3.53 -2.76
CA VAL A 276 8.82 -2.80 -2.58
C VAL A 276 8.27 -2.31 -3.93
N SER A 277 9.14 -1.87 -4.85
CA SER A 277 8.74 -1.44 -6.19
C SER A 277 8.15 -2.60 -7.01
N MET A 278 8.87 -3.73 -7.09
CA MET A 278 8.45 -4.91 -7.85
C MET A 278 7.16 -5.52 -7.31
N SER A 279 7.05 -5.66 -5.98
CA SER A 279 5.81 -6.10 -5.35
C SER A 279 4.68 -5.08 -5.52
N GLY A 280 4.99 -3.78 -5.52
CA GLY A 280 4.03 -2.70 -5.80
C GLY A 280 3.47 -2.78 -7.22
N TYR A 281 4.31 -3.03 -8.24
CA TYR A 281 3.84 -3.22 -9.61
C TYR A 281 2.88 -4.39 -9.75
N VAL A 282 3.16 -5.52 -9.08
CA VAL A 282 2.24 -6.67 -9.02
C VAL A 282 0.90 -6.26 -8.39
N LEU A 283 0.92 -5.45 -7.34
CA LEU A 283 -0.30 -5.02 -6.64
C LEU A 283 -1.13 -3.99 -7.42
N ASP A 284 -0.46 -3.09 -8.15
CA ASP A 284 -1.10 -1.96 -8.81
C ASP A 284 -1.60 -2.29 -10.22
N PHE A 285 -0.89 -3.18 -10.94
CA PHE A 285 -1.20 -3.51 -12.33
C PHE A 285 -1.64 -4.96 -12.50
N PRO A 286 -2.87 -5.23 -12.99
CA PRO A 286 -3.38 -6.57 -13.27
C PRO A 286 -2.82 -7.19 -14.57
N ASN A 287 -1.52 -7.00 -14.83
CA ASN A 287 -0.91 -7.27 -16.14
C ASN A 287 -0.07 -8.57 -16.17
N PHE A 288 0.14 -9.23 -15.03
CA PHE A 288 1.11 -10.32 -14.88
C PHE A 288 0.49 -11.71 -14.74
N ASP A 289 -0.69 -11.91 -15.33
CA ASP A 289 -1.45 -13.15 -15.21
C ASP A 289 -1.68 -13.62 -13.75
N GLN A 290 -1.81 -12.68 -12.82
CA GLN A 290 -1.77 -12.97 -11.38
C GLN A 290 -3.08 -13.50 -10.80
N SER A 291 -2.96 -14.51 -9.93
CA SER A 291 -4.06 -15.04 -9.10
C SER A 291 -4.20 -14.26 -7.78
N ARG A 292 -5.30 -14.49 -7.03
CA ARG A 292 -5.45 -13.92 -5.67
C ARG A 292 -4.30 -14.31 -4.76
N GLN A 293 -3.78 -15.53 -4.87
CA GLN A 293 -2.63 -15.97 -4.06
C GLN A 293 -1.37 -15.16 -4.37
N THR A 294 -1.09 -14.88 -5.65
CA THR A 294 0.03 -14.02 -6.05
C THR A 294 -0.11 -12.62 -5.45
N MET A 295 -1.31 -12.04 -5.51
CA MET A 295 -1.60 -10.73 -4.90
C MET A 295 -1.39 -10.72 -3.38
N GLN A 296 -1.80 -11.79 -2.70
CA GLN A 296 -1.63 -11.94 -1.25
C GLN A 296 -0.16 -12.01 -0.86
N ILE A 297 0.64 -12.81 -1.59
CA ILE A 297 2.08 -12.94 -1.36
C ILE A 297 2.78 -11.60 -1.64
N ALA A 298 2.47 -10.97 -2.78
CA ALA A 298 3.01 -9.66 -3.12
C ALA A 298 2.68 -8.62 -2.05
N HIS A 299 1.46 -8.62 -1.51
CA HIS A 299 1.07 -7.72 -0.44
C HIS A 299 1.87 -7.97 0.84
N VAL A 300 2.10 -9.23 1.23
CA VAL A 300 2.90 -9.57 2.42
C VAL A 300 4.34 -9.08 2.25
N ILE A 301 4.98 -9.40 1.11
CA ILE A 301 6.33 -8.96 0.78
C ILE A 301 6.41 -7.43 0.78
N HIS A 302 5.47 -6.75 0.13
CA HIS A 302 5.40 -5.31 0.05
C HIS A 302 5.28 -4.67 1.44
N SER A 303 4.39 -5.21 2.29
CA SER A 303 4.13 -4.65 3.63
C SER A 303 5.34 -4.82 4.55
N ILE A 304 5.96 -5.99 4.56
CA ILE A 304 7.18 -6.24 5.36
C ILE A 304 8.33 -5.38 4.85
N GLY A 305 8.56 -5.37 3.53
CA GLY A 305 9.60 -4.57 2.89
C GLY A 305 9.43 -3.07 3.17
N ALA A 306 8.20 -2.55 3.07
CA ALA A 306 7.89 -1.15 3.34
C ALA A 306 8.14 -0.77 4.81
N VAL A 307 7.77 -1.63 5.77
CA VAL A 307 8.05 -1.40 7.19
C VAL A 307 9.56 -1.36 7.44
N LEU A 308 10.32 -2.34 6.95
CA LEU A 308 11.77 -2.36 7.09
C LEU A 308 12.43 -1.13 6.43
N PHE A 309 11.91 -0.71 5.27
CA PHE A 309 12.41 0.44 4.57
C PHE A 309 12.13 1.74 5.36
N MET A 310 10.93 1.89 5.93
CA MET A 310 10.61 3.01 6.81
C MET A 310 11.49 3.03 8.06
N LEU A 311 11.77 1.88 8.68
CA LEU A 311 12.66 1.81 9.84
C LEU A 311 14.07 2.32 9.51
N GLY A 312 14.67 1.81 8.43
CA GLY A 312 15.98 2.31 7.99
C GLY A 312 15.95 3.77 7.55
N ALA A 313 14.87 4.21 6.90
CA ALA A 313 14.69 5.59 6.45
C ALA A 313 14.60 6.55 7.63
N MET A 314 13.96 6.16 8.74
CA MET A 314 13.91 6.98 9.96
C MET A 314 15.31 7.24 10.51
N GLY A 315 16.16 6.21 10.57
CA GLY A 315 17.56 6.35 10.98
C GLY A 315 18.35 7.27 10.03
N HIS A 316 18.18 7.07 8.71
CA HIS A 316 18.82 7.90 7.69
C HIS A 316 18.38 9.37 7.76
N ILE A 317 17.07 9.63 7.86
CA ILE A 317 16.50 10.97 8.00
C ILE A 317 17.04 11.62 9.27
N TYR A 318 17.05 10.91 10.40
CA TYR A 318 17.59 11.42 11.65
C TYR A 318 19.05 11.85 11.49
N MET A 319 19.92 10.95 11.06
CA MET A 319 21.36 11.23 10.91
C MET A 319 21.63 12.35 9.90
N GLY A 320 20.89 12.37 8.78
CA GLY A 320 21.05 13.38 7.72
C GLY A 320 20.42 14.74 8.02
N THR A 321 19.68 14.91 9.13
CA THR A 321 19.02 16.18 9.47
C THR A 321 19.39 16.71 10.85
N LEU A 322 18.98 16.02 11.90
CA LEU A 322 19.09 16.48 13.29
C LEU A 322 20.26 15.83 14.05
N GLY A 323 20.63 14.61 13.65
CA GLY A 323 21.59 13.77 14.34
C GLY A 323 23.03 14.23 14.17
N MET A 324 23.44 14.61 12.96
CA MET A 324 24.82 15.03 12.66
C MET A 324 24.86 16.48 12.16
N ALA A 325 25.64 17.32 12.84
CA ALA A 325 25.81 18.72 12.44
C ALA A 325 26.40 18.81 11.02
N GLY A 326 25.91 19.75 10.21
CA GLY A 326 26.40 19.98 8.84
C GLY A 326 25.96 18.95 7.79
N ALA A 327 25.42 17.78 8.18
CA ALA A 327 25.01 16.75 7.23
C ALA A 327 23.86 17.20 6.31
N TYR A 328 22.90 17.95 6.85
CA TYR A 328 21.78 18.49 6.06
C TYR A 328 22.23 19.48 4.99
N ASP A 329 23.23 20.31 5.29
CA ASP A 329 23.75 21.31 4.36
C ASP A 329 24.40 20.67 3.13
N ALA A 330 24.99 19.48 3.31
CA ALA A 330 25.52 18.67 2.21
C ALA A 330 24.43 18.39 1.16
N MET A 331 23.22 17.99 1.57
CA MET A 331 22.12 17.68 0.64
C MET A 331 21.31 18.89 0.22
N ARG A 332 21.28 19.95 1.03
CA ARG A 332 20.59 21.18 0.67
C ARG A 332 21.39 21.98 -0.36
N THR A 333 22.66 22.23 -0.08
CA THR A 333 23.52 23.14 -0.86
C THR A 333 24.50 22.41 -1.77
N GLY A 334 24.85 21.17 -1.45
CA GLY A 334 25.89 20.39 -2.12
C GLY A 334 27.25 20.46 -1.42
N TYR A 335 27.42 21.38 -0.47
CA TYR A 335 28.70 21.71 0.14
C TYR A 335 28.76 21.30 1.61
N VAL A 336 29.96 20.98 2.07
CA VAL A 336 30.29 20.70 3.48
C VAL A 336 31.52 21.51 3.89
N ASP A 337 31.68 21.79 5.19
CA ASP A 337 32.91 22.40 5.69
C ASP A 337 34.12 21.46 5.53
N GLU A 338 35.30 22.03 5.32
CA GLU A 338 36.56 21.30 5.24
C GLU A 338 36.80 20.44 6.49
N GLU A 339 36.48 20.96 7.67
CA GLU A 339 36.63 20.25 8.94
C GLU A 339 35.66 19.07 9.04
N TRP A 340 34.42 19.27 8.61
CA TRP A 340 33.42 18.20 8.55
C TRP A 340 33.89 17.05 7.64
N ALA A 341 34.45 17.38 6.48
CA ALA A 341 35.00 16.39 5.56
C ALA A 341 36.19 15.64 6.19
N ARG A 342 37.07 16.35 6.91
CA ARG A 342 38.23 15.78 7.59
C ARG A 342 37.84 14.83 8.73
N GLU A 343 36.85 15.21 9.52
CA GLU A 343 36.40 14.45 10.70
C GLU A 343 35.62 13.19 10.30
N HIS A 344 34.60 13.32 9.45
CA HIS A 344 33.68 12.23 9.13
C HIS A 344 34.15 11.38 7.94
N HIS A 345 34.94 11.95 7.03
CA HIS A 345 35.28 11.34 5.73
C HIS A 345 36.75 11.54 5.36
N ALA A 346 37.65 11.28 6.33
CA ALA A 346 39.08 11.56 6.22
C ALA A 346 39.76 11.04 4.94
N TYR A 347 39.41 9.84 4.45
CA TYR A 347 39.99 9.30 3.21
C TYR A 347 39.55 10.12 2.00
N TRP A 348 38.27 10.49 1.94
CA TRP A 348 37.75 11.34 0.87
C TRP A 348 38.32 12.76 0.92
N TYR A 349 38.44 13.35 2.11
CA TYR A 349 39.09 14.64 2.29
C TYR A 349 40.52 14.64 1.74
N ASN A 350 41.30 13.60 2.06
CA ASN A 350 42.66 13.45 1.56
C ASN A 350 42.72 13.31 0.03
N ASP A 351 41.77 12.60 -0.58
CA ASP A 351 41.69 12.47 -2.05
C ASP A 351 41.30 13.79 -2.73
N VAL A 352 40.39 14.58 -2.14
CA VAL A 352 40.05 15.92 -2.62
C VAL A 352 41.27 16.84 -2.53
N LYS A 353 41.97 16.85 -1.39
CA LYS A 353 43.18 17.65 -1.17
C LYS A 353 44.32 17.27 -2.13
N ALA A 354 44.42 15.99 -2.48
CA ALA A 354 45.37 15.47 -3.45
C ALA A 354 44.97 15.72 -4.92
N GLY A 355 43.82 16.37 -5.18
CA GLY A 355 43.33 16.64 -6.54
C GLY A 355 42.87 15.39 -7.30
N ARG A 356 42.62 14.27 -6.60
CA ARG A 356 42.18 13.01 -7.21
C ARG A 356 40.69 12.97 -7.52
N VAL A 357 39.93 13.87 -6.91
CA VAL A 357 38.49 14.06 -7.17
C VAL A 357 38.33 15.28 -8.07
N PRO A 358 37.81 15.15 -9.30
CA PRO A 358 37.52 16.30 -10.15
C PRO A 358 36.50 17.21 -9.46
N VAL A 359 36.85 18.49 -9.29
CA VAL A 359 35.89 19.50 -8.84
C VAL A 359 34.89 19.70 -9.98
N GLN A 360 33.74 19.02 -9.90
CA GLN A 360 32.65 19.21 -10.86
C GLN A 360 31.93 20.51 -10.52
N GLU A 361 32.31 21.60 -11.19
CA GLU A 361 31.42 22.75 -11.28
C GLU A 361 30.13 22.32 -11.98
N ALA A 362 28.98 22.64 -11.40
CA ALA A 362 27.69 22.27 -11.96
C ALA A 362 27.51 22.97 -13.32
N ASP A 363 27.56 22.23 -14.44
CA ASP A 363 27.21 22.78 -15.76
C ASP A 363 25.69 23.08 -15.79
N PRO A 364 25.28 24.36 -15.81
CA PRO A 364 23.87 24.75 -15.78
C PRO A 364 23.09 24.23 -17.00
N ARG A 365 23.77 23.89 -18.10
CA ARG A 365 23.16 23.44 -19.35
C ARG A 365 22.69 21.99 -19.26
N VAL A 366 23.43 21.13 -18.57
CA VAL A 366 23.06 19.73 -18.33
C VAL A 366 21.88 19.69 -17.37
N VAL A 367 21.94 20.45 -16.27
CA VAL A 367 20.86 20.62 -15.30
C VAL A 367 19.56 21.05 -15.98
N ARG A 368 19.61 22.07 -16.84
CA ARG A 368 18.44 22.58 -17.55
C ARG A 368 17.86 21.56 -18.53
N ARG A 369 18.69 20.80 -19.26
CA ARG A 369 18.23 19.77 -20.21
C ARG A 369 17.57 18.60 -19.50
N THR A 370 18.14 18.12 -18.40
CA THR A 370 17.59 17.00 -17.64
C THR A 370 16.32 17.41 -16.88
N PHE A 371 16.29 18.62 -16.32
CA PHE A 371 15.09 19.18 -15.70
C PHE A 371 13.94 19.37 -16.70
N VAL A 372 14.24 19.84 -17.91
CA VAL A 372 13.24 19.94 -18.99
C VAL A 372 12.75 18.55 -19.42
N ALA A 373 13.63 17.55 -19.56
CA ALA A 373 13.22 16.19 -19.89
C ALA A 373 12.31 15.58 -18.81
N LEU A 374 12.61 15.79 -17.53
CA LEU A 374 11.78 15.33 -16.41
C LEU A 374 10.48 16.10 -16.26
N MET A 375 10.50 17.41 -16.52
CA MET A 375 9.28 18.21 -16.64
C MET A 375 8.42 17.72 -17.80
N VAL A 376 8.99 17.32 -18.94
CA VAL A 376 8.26 16.73 -20.08
C VAL A 376 7.64 15.38 -19.70
N VAL A 377 8.33 14.53 -18.94
CA VAL A 377 7.77 13.25 -18.45
C VAL A 377 6.69 13.47 -17.39
N ALA A 378 6.91 14.37 -16.42
CA ALA A 378 5.93 14.73 -15.40
C ALA A 378 4.71 15.45 -15.99
N SER A 379 4.92 16.29 -17.00
CA SER A 379 3.84 16.93 -17.76
C SER A 379 3.20 16.00 -18.77
N PHE A 380 3.79 14.87 -19.15
CA PHE A 380 3.07 13.80 -19.86
C PHE A 380 2.01 13.15 -18.94
N GLY A 381 2.32 12.99 -17.65
CA GLY A 381 1.33 12.60 -16.62
C GLY A 381 0.22 13.63 -16.40
N LEU A 382 0.53 14.93 -16.54
CA LEU A 382 -0.44 16.02 -16.43
C LEU A 382 -1.19 16.30 -17.75
N ALA A 383 -0.60 15.97 -18.91
CA ALA A 383 -1.19 16.15 -20.23
C ALA A 383 -2.26 15.11 -20.53
N ILE A 384 -2.23 13.93 -19.88
CA ILE A 384 -3.39 13.02 -19.86
C ILE A 384 -4.58 13.66 -19.10
N ALA A 385 -4.32 14.59 -18.16
CA ALA A 385 -5.36 15.35 -17.45
C ALA A 385 -5.78 16.66 -18.17
N LYS A 386 -5.11 17.02 -19.28
CA LYS A 386 -5.39 18.23 -20.08
C LYS A 386 -5.30 17.96 -21.59
N LEU A 387 -5.72 16.79 -22.05
CA LEU A 387 -6.09 16.64 -23.45
C LEU A 387 -7.25 17.63 -23.71
N PRO A 388 -7.24 18.40 -24.82
CA PRO A 388 -8.49 18.99 -25.27
C PRO A 388 -9.50 17.84 -25.40
N PRO A 389 -10.77 18.04 -25.01
CA PRO A 389 -11.77 16.99 -25.18
C PRO A 389 -11.67 16.48 -26.62
N PRO A 390 -11.76 15.17 -26.86
CA PRO A 390 -11.82 14.65 -28.21
C PRO A 390 -12.86 15.48 -28.97
N PRO A 391 -12.62 15.79 -30.27
CA PRO A 391 -13.54 16.61 -31.05
C PRO A 391 -14.96 16.15 -30.77
N PRO A 392 -15.91 17.07 -30.54
CA PRO A 392 -17.26 16.70 -30.14
C PRO A 392 -17.71 15.61 -31.10
N MET A 393 -18.06 14.45 -30.52
CA MET A 393 -18.65 13.33 -31.26
C MET A 393 -19.63 13.92 -32.27
N ASP A 394 -19.50 13.56 -33.54
CA ASP A 394 -20.50 13.92 -34.53
C ASP A 394 -21.89 13.47 -34.01
N ASP A 395 -22.96 14.06 -34.52
CA ASP A 395 -24.29 13.79 -33.96
C ASP A 395 -24.63 12.28 -34.00
N ALA A 396 -24.02 11.55 -34.94
CA ALA A 396 -24.07 10.09 -35.01
C ALA A 396 -23.34 9.38 -33.85
N ALA A 397 -22.13 9.81 -33.49
CA ALA A 397 -21.37 9.26 -32.37
C ALA A 397 -21.95 9.67 -31.00
N LYS A 398 -22.56 10.86 -30.88
CA LYS A 398 -23.33 11.25 -29.67
C LYS A 398 -24.58 10.40 -29.52
N ALA A 399 -25.32 10.21 -30.61
CA ALA A 399 -26.48 9.32 -30.62
C ALA A 399 -26.07 7.87 -30.29
N ALA A 400 -24.97 7.37 -30.85
CA ALA A 400 -24.46 6.03 -30.55
C ALA A 400 -23.97 5.90 -29.09
N ALA A 401 -23.37 6.94 -28.51
CA ALA A 401 -22.92 6.94 -27.12
C ALA A 401 -24.11 7.00 -26.13
N GLU A 402 -25.11 7.84 -26.38
CA GLU A 402 -26.34 7.87 -25.58
C GLU A 402 -27.18 6.60 -25.77
N GLU A 403 -27.25 6.03 -26.98
CA GLU A 403 -27.88 4.74 -27.23
C GLU A 403 -27.14 3.61 -26.49
N LYS A 404 -25.80 3.60 -26.52
CA LYS A 404 -25.00 2.63 -25.77
C LYS A 404 -25.21 2.78 -24.26
N LYS A 405 -25.20 4.01 -23.75
CA LYS A 405 -25.46 4.30 -22.33
C LYS A 405 -26.87 3.90 -21.90
N ALA A 406 -27.87 4.12 -22.75
CA ALA A 406 -29.25 3.67 -22.52
C ALA A 406 -29.36 2.13 -22.56
N LYS A 407 -28.67 1.46 -23.48
CA LYS A 407 -28.60 -0.01 -23.55
C LYS A 407 -27.88 -0.61 -22.34
N ASP A 408 -26.78 0.00 -21.91
CA ASP A 408 -26.01 -0.43 -20.73
C ASP A 408 -26.84 -0.23 -19.44
N ALA A 409 -27.57 0.89 -19.32
CA ALA A 409 -28.49 1.13 -18.21
C ALA A 409 -29.68 0.16 -18.21
N ALA A 410 -30.27 -0.10 -19.38
CA ALA A 410 -31.34 -1.08 -19.52
C ALA A 410 -30.86 -2.50 -19.22
N ALA A 411 -29.64 -2.87 -19.63
CA ALA A 411 -29.03 -4.15 -19.31
C ALA A 411 -28.74 -4.29 -17.81
N ALA A 412 -28.27 -3.23 -17.15
CA ALA A 412 -28.07 -3.21 -15.70
C ALA A 412 -29.39 -3.36 -14.93
N GLU A 413 -30.45 -2.70 -15.38
CA GLU A 413 -31.77 -2.81 -14.77
C GLU A 413 -32.41 -4.18 -15.02
N ALA A 414 -32.27 -4.72 -16.22
CA ALA A 414 -32.69 -6.08 -16.55
C ALA A 414 -31.94 -7.14 -15.72
N ALA A 415 -30.64 -6.93 -15.47
CA ALA A 415 -29.83 -7.80 -14.61
C ALA A 415 -30.31 -7.75 -13.15
N LYS A 416 -30.64 -6.57 -12.61
CA LYS A 416 -31.25 -6.43 -11.27
C LYS A 416 -32.61 -7.13 -11.19
N GLN A 417 -33.47 -6.94 -12.18
CA GLN A 417 -34.79 -7.60 -12.22
C GLN A 417 -34.68 -9.12 -12.37
N LEU A 418 -33.68 -9.60 -13.13
CA LEU A 418 -33.39 -11.02 -13.23
C LEU A 418 -32.89 -11.57 -11.90
N GLN A 419 -31.99 -10.86 -11.22
CA GLN A 419 -31.51 -11.22 -9.88
C GLN A 419 -32.67 -11.30 -8.89
N ALA A 420 -33.55 -10.30 -8.84
CA ALA A 420 -34.73 -10.31 -7.97
C ALA A 420 -35.64 -11.53 -8.26
N ARG A 421 -35.91 -11.83 -9.54
CA ARG A 421 -36.71 -13.02 -9.91
C ARG A 421 -36.04 -14.36 -9.55
N ILE A 422 -34.71 -14.41 -9.58
CA ILE A 422 -33.95 -15.60 -9.15
C ILE A 422 -34.05 -15.72 -7.62
N GLU A 423 -33.85 -14.63 -6.89
CA GLU A 423 -34.00 -14.58 -5.43
C GLU A 423 -35.42 -15.01 -4.99
N ASP A 424 -36.47 -14.52 -5.66
CA ASP A 424 -37.86 -14.93 -5.40
C ASP A 424 -38.09 -16.42 -5.66
N LYS A 425 -37.55 -16.96 -6.77
CA LYS A 425 -37.67 -18.39 -7.10
C LYS A 425 -36.93 -19.27 -6.08
N VAL A 426 -35.76 -18.82 -5.61
CA VAL A 426 -34.98 -19.52 -4.58
C VAL A 426 -35.73 -19.48 -3.25
N ALA A 427 -36.27 -18.32 -2.86
CA ALA A 427 -37.09 -18.18 -1.66
C ALA A 427 -38.35 -19.06 -1.72
N ALA A 428 -39.05 -19.09 -2.85
CA ALA A 428 -40.24 -19.92 -3.04
C ALA A 428 -39.92 -21.42 -2.97
N ARG A 429 -38.82 -21.88 -3.59
CA ARG A 429 -38.35 -23.26 -3.48
C ARG A 429 -37.99 -23.63 -2.05
N TYR A 430 -37.26 -22.75 -1.36
CA TYR A 430 -36.93 -22.94 0.05
C TYR A 430 -38.17 -23.06 0.92
N ILE A 431 -39.15 -22.16 0.78
CA ILE A 431 -40.42 -22.22 1.53
C ILE A 431 -41.18 -23.52 1.23
N ALA A 432 -41.23 -23.97 -0.03
CA ALA A 432 -41.87 -25.22 -0.40
C ALA A 432 -41.16 -26.45 0.22
N GLU A 433 -39.83 -26.48 0.21
CA GLU A 433 -39.03 -27.54 0.84
C GLU A 433 -39.20 -27.57 2.36
N GLN A 434 -39.24 -26.41 3.03
CA GLN A 434 -39.45 -26.35 4.47
C GLN A 434 -40.88 -26.76 4.84
N LYS A 435 -41.88 -26.37 4.03
CA LYS A 435 -43.27 -26.82 4.20
C LYS A 435 -43.40 -28.33 4.03
N ALA A 436 -42.69 -28.93 3.07
CA ALA A 436 -42.65 -30.39 2.90
C ALA A 436 -42.01 -31.12 4.09
N LYS A 437 -41.17 -30.43 4.88
CA LYS A 437 -40.57 -30.92 6.12
C LYS A 437 -41.39 -30.58 7.38
N GLY A 438 -42.60 -30.03 7.22
CA GLY A 438 -43.49 -29.66 8.33
C GLY A 438 -43.14 -28.36 9.06
N ILE A 439 -42.20 -27.57 8.52
CA ILE A 439 -41.74 -26.31 9.12
C ILE A 439 -42.40 -25.13 8.39
N ILE A 440 -43.14 -24.29 9.13
CA ILE A 440 -43.77 -23.08 8.57
C ILE A 440 -42.75 -21.94 8.64
N VAL A 441 -42.20 -21.55 7.49
CA VAL A 441 -41.35 -20.36 7.35
C VAL A 441 -42.24 -19.16 7.08
N THR A 442 -42.29 -18.21 8.01
CA THR A 442 -42.98 -16.93 7.81
C THR A 442 -41.93 -15.92 7.35
N PRO A 443 -42.06 -15.33 6.14
CA PRO A 443 -41.08 -14.36 5.67
C PRO A 443 -41.12 -13.09 6.54
N GLN A 444 -39.99 -12.74 7.17
CA GLN A 444 -39.80 -11.41 7.74
C GLN A 444 -39.34 -10.46 6.63
N MET A 445 -40.17 -9.49 6.26
CA MET A 445 -39.72 -8.38 5.42
C MET A 445 -38.78 -7.48 6.23
N GLY A 446 -37.53 -7.32 5.76
CA GLY A 446 -36.61 -6.33 6.29
C GLY A 446 -37.11 -4.89 6.03
N PRO A 447 -36.59 -3.88 6.74
CA PRO A 447 -37.04 -2.51 6.60
C PRO A 447 -36.82 -2.02 5.15
N THR A 448 -37.91 -1.64 4.49
CA THR A 448 -37.87 -1.03 3.16
C THR A 448 -37.08 0.27 3.23
N ALA A 449 -35.95 0.33 2.51
CA ALA A 449 -35.23 1.57 2.26
C ALA A 449 -36.21 2.60 1.67
N GLY A 450 -36.17 3.81 2.23
CA GLY A 450 -37.18 4.86 2.06
C GLY A 450 -37.60 5.12 0.61
N GLY A 451 -38.91 5.24 0.42
CA GLY A 451 -39.51 5.65 -0.83
C GLY A 451 -39.03 7.04 -1.24
N SER A 452 -38.47 7.12 -2.44
CA SER A 452 -38.42 8.36 -3.19
C SER A 452 -39.85 8.78 -3.50
N THR A 453 -40.27 9.91 -2.94
CA THR A 453 -41.50 10.61 -3.33
C THR A 453 -41.39 11.01 -4.80
N ASP A 454 -42.06 10.26 -5.68
CA ASP A 454 -42.29 10.65 -7.06
C ASP A 454 -43.51 11.59 -7.11
N THR A 455 -43.23 12.87 -7.31
CA THR A 455 -44.24 13.88 -7.64
C THR A 455 -44.66 13.70 -9.10
N SER A 456 -45.60 12.79 -9.37
CA SER A 456 -46.38 12.84 -10.61
C SER A 456 -47.68 13.61 -10.37
N LYS A 457 -47.74 14.78 -11.01
CA LYS A 457 -48.93 15.63 -11.12
C LYS A 457 -50.07 14.84 -11.78
N GLY A 458 -51.28 15.10 -11.28
CA GLY A 458 -52.46 14.30 -11.53
C GLY A 458 -52.98 14.32 -12.96
N LEU A 459 -53.79 13.30 -13.22
CA LEU A 459 -54.86 13.34 -14.20
C LEU A 459 -56.10 12.74 -13.54
N SER A 460 -57.15 13.55 -13.46
CA SER A 460 -58.39 13.25 -12.76
C SER A 460 -59.24 12.21 -13.49
N SER A 461 -59.90 11.40 -12.69
CA SER A 461 -61.10 10.60 -12.98
C SER A 461 -62.14 11.31 -13.86
N GLN A 462 -62.65 10.59 -14.87
CA GLN A 462 -63.98 10.81 -15.46
C GLN A 462 -64.62 9.42 -15.68
N PRO A 463 -65.89 9.22 -15.29
CA PRO A 463 -66.55 7.92 -15.35
C PRO A 463 -67.29 7.71 -16.68
N GLU A 464 -67.47 6.43 -16.97
CA GLU A 464 -68.22 5.82 -18.07
C GLU A 464 -69.69 6.33 -18.14
N LYS A 465 -70.14 6.76 -19.32
CA LYS A 465 -71.56 6.90 -19.66
C LYS A 465 -71.85 6.33 -21.04
N THR A 466 -72.82 5.42 -21.03
CA THR A 466 -73.45 4.66 -22.10
C THR A 466 -74.32 5.49 -23.05
N MET A 467 -74.37 5.00 -24.31
CA MET A 467 -75.45 5.04 -25.32
C MET A 467 -76.04 6.39 -25.79
N GLY A 468 -76.05 6.55 -27.12
CA GLY A 468 -77.29 6.85 -27.84
C GLY A 468 -77.32 8.09 -28.75
N HIS A 469 -77.55 7.80 -30.04
CA HIS A 469 -78.19 8.65 -31.07
C HIS A 469 -77.35 9.67 -31.87
N SER A 470 -77.19 9.31 -33.15
CA SER A 470 -77.06 10.20 -34.31
C SER A 470 -78.36 11.03 -34.51
N PRO A 471 -78.31 12.25 -35.07
CA PRO A 471 -78.52 12.37 -36.51
C PRO A 471 -77.69 13.44 -37.23
N ALA A 472 -77.80 13.36 -38.56
CA ALA A 472 -77.06 14.00 -39.63
C ALA A 472 -77.34 15.50 -39.91
N LYS A 473 -76.63 15.98 -40.95
CA LYS A 473 -76.73 17.23 -41.75
C LYS A 473 -75.81 18.35 -41.24
N LYS A 474 -74.99 19.00 -42.06
CA LYS A 474 -75.00 19.27 -43.51
C LYS A 474 -73.61 19.09 -44.11
#